data_AF-A0A2I0WE75-F1
#
_entry.id   AF-A0A2I0WE75-F1
#
_cell.length_a   1.000
_cell.length_b   1.000
_cell.length_c   1.000
_cell.angle_alpha   90.00
_cell.angle_beta   90.00
_cell.angle_gamma   90.00
#
_symmetry.space_group_name_H-M   'P 1'
#
loop_
_entity.id
_entity.type
_entity.pdbx_description
1 polymer ?
#
loop_
_entity_poly.entity_id
_entity_poly.type
_entity_poly.pdbx_seq_one_letter_code
_entity_poly.pdbx_strand_id
1 'polypeptide(L)' 'MISEMVGKVTNVCWDKCITGPHGSKFSSGETSYLNNCAQQYMDMSIIIMERFQSIL' A
#
# COMPACT_ATOMS: atom_id res chain seq x y z
N MET A 1 -3.62 -8.03 -14.42
CA MET A 1 -4.44 -7.18 -13.54
C MET A 1 -3.99 -7.27 -12.08
N ILE A 2 -4.13 -8.40 -11.38
CA ILE A 2 -3.73 -8.50 -9.95
C ILE A 2 -2.23 -8.26 -9.74
N SER A 3 -1.35 -8.83 -10.57
CA SER A 3 0.10 -8.63 -10.43
C SER A 3 0.54 -7.17 -10.58
N GLU A 4 -0.09 -6.41 -11.48
CA GLU A 4 0.20 -4.98 -11.68
C GLU A 4 -0.23 -4.16 -10.46
N MET A 5 -1.41 -4.48 -9.92
CA MET A 5 -1.94 -3.88 -8.71
C MET A 5 -1.04 -4.17 -7.50
N VAL A 6 -0.61 -5.42 -7.32
CA VAL A 6 0.37 -5.80 -6.28
C VAL A 6 1.65 -4.98 -6.45
N GLY A 7 2.19 -4.88 -7.66
CA GLY A 7 3.38 -4.06 -7.93
C GLY A 7 3.19 -2.58 -7.55
N LYS A 8 2.04 -1.98 -7.86
CA LYS A 8 1.73 -0.59 -7.48
C LYS A 8 1.66 -0.42 -5.96
N VAL A 9 0.93 -1.29 -5.26
CA VAL A 9 0.82 -1.26 -3.80
C VAL A 9 2.20 -1.45 -3.15
N THR A 10 3.00 -2.38 -3.66
CA THR A 10 4.36 -2.61 -3.19
C THR A 10 5.22 -1.37 -3.32
N ASN A 11 5.26 -0.72 -4.49
CA ASN A 11 6.07 0.48 -4.70
C ASN A 11 5.65 1.63 -3.78
N VAL A 12 4.34 1.91 -3.71
CA VAL A 12 3.83 3.02 -2.87
C VAL A 12 4.11 2.77 -1.38
N CYS A 13 3.89 1.54 -0.91
CA CYS A 13 4.16 1.22 0.48
C CYS A 13 5.65 1.12 0.79
N TRP A 14 6.47 0.68 -0.17
CA TRP A 14 7.92 0.71 -0.01
C TRP A 14 8.42 2.13 0.26
N ASP A 15 8.08 3.08 -0.61
CA ASP A 15 8.53 4.47 -0.48
C ASP A 15 8.05 5.15 0.81
N LYS A 16 6.89 4.74 1.34
CA LYS A 16 6.35 5.27 2.59
C LYS A 16 6.93 4.62 3.84
N CYS A 17 7.17 3.31 3.80
CA CYS A 17 7.47 2.51 4.98
C CYS A 17 8.95 2.31 5.23
N ILE A 18 9.76 2.32 4.16
CA ILE A 18 11.13 1.81 4.16
C ILE A 18 12.07 3.00 3.96
N THR A 19 12.53 3.58 5.08
CA THR A 19 13.23 4.88 5.10
C THR A 19 14.70 4.82 5.54
N GLY A 20 15.34 3.63 5.55
CA GLY A 20 16.73 3.50 5.99
C GLY A 20 17.44 2.23 5.52
N PRO A 21 18.61 1.90 6.08
CA PRO A 21 19.26 0.62 5.86
C PRO A 21 18.48 -0.47 6.60
N HIS A 22 17.97 -1.44 5.86
CA HIS A 22 17.23 -2.57 6.44
C HIS A 22 18.14 -3.80 6.52
N GLY A 23 18.03 -4.56 7.61
CA GLY A 23 18.66 -5.86 7.72
C GLY A 23 18.03 -6.88 6.75
N SER A 24 18.40 -8.15 6.87
CA SER A 24 17.82 -9.23 6.05
C SER A 24 16.33 -9.50 6.31
N LYS A 25 15.72 -8.82 7.30
CA LYS A 25 14.33 -8.94 7.70
C LYS A 25 13.78 -7.58 8.13
N PHE A 26 12.49 -7.38 7.91
CA PHE A 26 11.76 -6.27 8.50
C PHE A 26 11.62 -6.47 10.01
N SER A 27 11.69 -5.36 10.74
CA SER A 27 11.25 -5.28 12.13
C SER A 27 9.74 -5.54 12.24
N SER A 28 9.28 -5.82 13.46
CA SER A 28 7.84 -5.94 13.75
C SER A 28 7.07 -4.65 13.45
N GLY A 29 7.72 -3.49 13.66
CA GLY A 29 7.17 -2.17 13.35
C GLY A 29 6.98 -1.97 11.86
N GLU A 30 8.01 -2.24 11.05
CA GLU A 30 7.94 -2.14 9.58
C GLU A 30 6.91 -3.11 9.00
N THR A 31 6.85 -4.34 9.52
CA THR A 31 5.85 -5.33 9.09
C THR A 31 4.43 -4.81 9.35
N SER A 32 4.18 -4.27 10.54
CA SER A 32 2.87 -3.70 10.90
C SER A 32 2.54 -2.47 10.05
N TYR A 33 3.51 -1.59 9.81
CA TYR A 33 3.33 -0.38 9.03
C TYR A 33 3.07 -0.69 7.55
N LEU A 34 3.76 -1.68 6.96
CA LEU A 34 3.51 -2.19 5.62
C LEU A 34 2.09 -2.76 5.48
N ASN A 35 1.65 -3.58 6.44
CA ASN A 35 0.28 -4.13 6.44
C ASN A 35 -0.77 -3.01 6.48
N ASN A 36 -0.59 -2.04 7.38
CA ASN A 36 -1.48 -0.89 7.49
C ASN A 36 -1.49 -0.04 6.21
N CYS A 37 -0.32 0.20 5.60
CA CYS A 37 -0.22 0.93 4.35
C CYS A 37 -0.98 0.23 3.22
N ALA A 38 -0.77 -1.08 3.05
CA ALA A 38 -1.42 -1.84 1.99
C ALA A 38 -2.95 -1.83 2.16
N GLN A 39 -3.44 -2.03 3.38
CA GLN A 39 -4.87 -1.96 3.70
C GLN A 39 -5.44 -0.57 3.38
N GLN A 40 -4.82 0.50 3.91
CA GLN A 40 -5.30 1.86 3.69
C GLN A 40 -5.28 2.28 2.21
N TYR A 41 -4.25 1.89 1.47
CA TYR A 41 -4.16 2.17 0.04
C TYR A 41 -5.32 1.54 -0.73
N MET A 42 -5.64 0.28 -0.38
CA MET A 42 -6.73 -0.47 -0.99
C MET A 42 -8.10 0.12 -0.65
N ASP A 43 -8.36 0.38 0.63
CA ASP A 43 -9.61 0.95 1.09
C ASP A 43 -9.88 2.30 0.41
N MET A 44 -8.87 3.19 0.36
CA MET A 44 -9.00 4.49 -0.28
C MET A 44 -9.18 4.37 -1.79
N SER A 45 -8.51 3.42 -2.45
CA SER A 45 -8.67 3.20 -3.89
C SER A 45 -10.12 2.81 -4.25
N ILE A 46 -10.76 1.97 -3.41
CA ILE A 46 -12.16 1.58 -3.58
C ILE A 46 -13.08 2.79 -3.37
N ILE A 47 -12.90 3.54 -2.28
CA ILE A 47 -13.70 4.74 -2.00
C ILE A 47 -13.61 5.74 -3.15
N ILE A 48 -12.40 5.99 -3.67
CA ILE A 48 -12.20 6.90 -4.79
C ILE A 48 -12.96 6.41 -6.04
N MET A 49 -12.87 5.11 -6.35
CA MET A 49 -13.59 4.51 -7.47
C MET A 49 -15.12 4.65 -7.33
N GLU A 50 -15.67 4.36 -6.15
CA GLU A 50 -17.09 4.53 -5.86
C GLU A 50 -17.55 5.99 -6.02
N ARG A 51 -16.73 6.95 -5.57
CA ARG A 51 -17.02 8.38 -5.76
C ARG A 51 -17.07 8.77 -7.23
N PHE A 52 -16.11 8.30 -8.04
CA PHE A 52 -16.13 8.55 -9.48
C PHE A 52 -17.37 7.94 -10.15
N GLN A 53 -17.75 6.72 -9.76
CA GLN A 53 -18.98 6.09 -10.27
C GLN A 53 -20.25 6.84 -9.86
N SER A 54 -20.27 7.50 -8.69
CA SER A 54 -21.44 8.27 -8.24
C SER A 54 -21.63 9.62 -8.94
N ILE A 55 -20.62 10.11 -9.65
CA ILE A 55 -20.62 11.42 -10.34
C ILE A 55 -20.93 11.26 -11.84
N LEU A 56 -20.67 10.08 -12.41
CA LEU A 56 -20.94 9.72 -13.81
C LEU A 56 -22.36 9.16 -13.97
#